data_AF-A0A7V5NYL1-F1
#
_entry.id   AF-A0A7V5NYL1-F1
#
_cell.length_a   1.000
_cell.length_b   1.000
_cell.length_c   1.000
_cell.angle_alpha   90.00
_cell.angle_beta   90.00
_cell.angle_gamma   90.00
#
_symmetry.space_group_name_H-M   'P 1'
#
loop_
_entity.id
_entity.type
_entity.pdbx_description
1 polymer ?
#
loop_
_entity_poly.entity_id
_entity_poly.type
_entity_poly.pdbx_seq_one_letter_code
_entity_poly.pdbx_strand_id
1 'polypeptide(L)' 'MKTLDEIQKILKQQKEFLRKKYKIKEIGIFGSYVRGEQRYTS' A
#
# COMPACT_ATOMS: atom_id res chain seq x y z
N MET A 1 -7.81 -8.32 -9.23
CA MET A 1 -7.05 -7.12 -8.79
C MET A 1 -7.20 -6.97 -7.30
N LYS A 2 -6.11 -6.75 -6.56
CA LYS A 2 -6.22 -6.34 -5.16
C LYS A 2 -6.83 -4.95 -5.12
N THR A 3 -7.88 -4.77 -4.31
CA THR A 3 -8.49 -3.46 -4.11
C THR A 3 -7.58 -2.59 -3.23
N LEU A 4 -7.81 -1.28 -3.24
CA LEU A 4 -7.14 -0.35 -2.33
C LEU A 4 -7.27 -0.80 -0.87
N ASP A 5 -8.42 -1.35 -0.46
CA ASP A 5 -8.67 -1.86 0.90
C ASP A 5 -7.73 -3.00 1.26
N GLU A 6 -7.55 -3.97 0.34
CA GLU A 6 -6.61 -5.08 0.56
C GLU A 6 -5.17 -4.58 0.70
N ILE A 7 -4.76 -3.63 -0.14
CA ILE A 7 -3.42 -3.04 -0.09
C ILE A 7 -3.24 -2.28 1.22
N GLN A 8 -4.24 -1.53 1.67
CA GLN A 8 -4.22 -0.85 2.97
C GLN A 8 -4.12 -1.84 4.14
N LYS A 9 -4.86 -2.96 4.11
CA LYS A 9 -4.76 -4.00 5.15
C LYS A 9 -3.37 -4.61 5.22
N ILE A 10 -2.80 -5.00 4.08
CA ILE A 10 -1.45 -5.57 4.01
C ILE A 10 -0.42 -4.55 4.52
N LEU A 11 -0.51 -3.30 4.08
CA LEU A 11 0.38 -2.24 4.54
C LEU A 11 0.21 -1.96 6.04
N LYS A 12 -1.01 -2.00 6.60
CA LYS A 12 -1.24 -1.88 8.05
C LYS A 12 -0.60 -3.02 8.83
N GLN A 13 -0.76 -4.27 8.39
CA GLN A 13 -0.14 -5.43 9.03
C GLN A 13 1.40 -5.35 9.00
N GLN A 14 1.96 -4.90 7.89
CA GLN A 14 3.41 -4.75 7.71
C GLN A 14 3.97 -3.43 8.29
N LYS A 15 3.12 -2.44 8.63
CA LYS A 15 3.54 -1.10 9.08
C LYS A 15 4.43 -1.17 10.30
N GLU A 16 4.10 -2.02 11.26
CA GLU A 16 4.87 -2.15 12.50
C GLU A 16 6.27 -2.74 12.23
N PHE A 17 6.33 -3.79 11.39
CA PHE A 17 7.58 -4.40 10.97
C PHE A 17 8.46 -3.40 10.21
N LEU A 18 7.89 -2.69 9.24
CA LEU A 18 8.60 -1.69 8.44
C LEU A 18 9.12 -0.54 9.32
N ARG A 19 8.31 -0.06 10.27
CA ARG A 19 8.72 0.98 11.23
C ARG A 19 9.85 0.51 12.15
N LYS A 20 9.80 -0.73 12.66
CA LYS A 20 10.86 -1.28 13.52
C LYS A 20 12.15 -1.53 12.75
N LYS A 21 12.06 -2.12 11.56
CA LYS A 21 13.23 -2.53 10.76
C LYS A 21 13.88 -1.37 10.00
N TYR A 22 13.09 -0.47 9.43
CA TYR A 22 13.57 0.59 8.54
C TYR A 22 13.37 2.00 9.10
N LYS A 23 12.83 2.14 10.33
CA LYS A 23 12.59 3.44 11.00
C LYS A 23 11.83 4.45 10.14
N ILE A 24 10.93 3.94 9.28
CA ILE A 24 10.09 4.77 8.42
C ILE A 24 9.12 5.62 9.26
N LYS A 25 8.94 6.88 8.86
CA LYS A 25 7.96 7.79 9.48
C LYS A 25 6.56 7.57 8.93
N GLU A 26 6.43 7.34 7.62
CA GLU A 26 5.12 7.23 6.97
C GLU A 26 5.16 6.30 5.74
N ILE A 27 3.98 5.77 5.36
CA ILE A 27 3.75 4.96 4.17
C ILE A 27 2.54 5.54 3.45
N GLY A 28 2.72 5.92 2.19
CA GLY A 28 1.65 6.38 1.31
C GLY A 28 1.44 5.44 0.14
N ILE A 29 0.20 5.34 -0.33
CA ILE A 29 -0.15 4.70 -1.60
C ILE A 29 -0.28 5.82 -2.63
N PHE A 30 0.29 5.63 -3.82
CA PHE A 30 0.29 6.62 -4.89
C PHE A 30 -0.12 6.00 -6.23
N GLY A 31 -0.35 6.84 -7.24
CA GLY A 31 -0.60 6.40 -8.62
C GLY A 31 -2.04 5.97 -8.89
N SER A 32 -2.23 5.17 -9.94
CA SER A 32 -3.54 4.72 -10.44
C SER A 32 -4.36 3.93 -9.41
N TYR A 33 -3.70 3.36 -8.40
CA TYR A 33 -4.36 2.72 -7.27
C TYR A 33 -5.22 3.70 -6.46
N VAL A 34 -4.71 4.91 -6.16
CA VAL A 34 -5.47 5.92 -5.38
C VAL A 34 -6.68 6.44 -6.15
N ARG A 35 -6.56 6.56 -7.47
CA ARG A 35 -7.62 7.07 -8.35
C ARG A 35 -8.66 6.02 -8.73
N GLY A 36 -8.45 4.75 -8.34
CA GLY A 36 -9.31 3.64 -8.79
C GLY A 36 -9.19 3.33 -10.29
N GLU A 37 -8.25 3.98 -10.98
CA GLU A 37 -8.00 3.85 -12.42
C GLU A 37 -6.94 2.78 -12.73
N GLN A 38 -6.59 1.96 -11.74
CA GLN A 38 -5.66 0.84 -11.93
C GLN A 38 -6.17 -0.06 -13.06
N ARG A 39 -5.39 -0.21 -14.13
CA ARG A 39 -5.68 -1.10 -15.27
C ARG A 39 -4.72 -2.28 -15.23
N TYR A 40 -5.22 -3.46 -15.58
CA TYR A 40 -4.36 -4.62 -15.77
C TYR A 40 -3.66 -4.45 -17.11
N THR A 41 -2.36 -4.21 -17.08
CA THR A 41 -1.54 -4.20 -18.29
C THR A 41 -0.85 -5.56 -18.36
N SER A 42 -1.20 -6.33 -19.39
CA SER A 42 -0.50 -7.56 -19.78
C SER A 42 0.82 -7.25 -20.45
#